data_AF-A0A1Y3AS57-F1
#
_entry.id   AF-A0A1Y3AS57-F1
#
_cell.length_a   1.000
_cell.length_b   1.000
_cell.length_c   1.000
_cell.angle_alpha   90.00
_cell.angle_beta   90.00
_cell.angle_gamma   90.00
#
_symmetry.space_group_name_H-M   'P 1'
#
loop_
_entity.id
_entity.type
_entity.pdbx_description
1 polymer ?
#
loop_
_entity_poly.entity_id
_entity_poly.type
_entity_poly.pdbx_seq_one_letter_code
_entity_poly.pdbx_strand_id
1 'polypeptide(L)'
;ENQYLRQEIQRITKRLTDLEIQLQGHNNVINKLSDQQDQQKSPAKVVANDVEQKTEKPKKSEAKQAKSDANKSKGGKGGKATNTAESESERPIDVSRLDLRVGKIIDVKKHPDADSLYIEQIECGEDKPRTVVSGLVKFVPLEEMQNRMVVVLCNLKPAKMRGIVSEAMVMCASTPEKVEILTPPEGSVPGDRVTFAKYPGQPDQQLNPKKKIWEQIAPDLTTNNDLEATYKGDTFIVQEKGPVKSITLKNVPVK
;
A
#
# COMPACT_ATOMS: atom_id res chain seq x y z
N GLU A 1 35.63 -10.77 23.35
CA GLU A 1 34.66 -10.55 22.26
C GLU A 1 33.91 -11.82 21.85
N ASN A 2 34.60 -12.89 21.42
CA ASN A 2 33.95 -14.14 20.99
C ASN A 2 33.09 -14.87 22.05
N GLN A 3 33.44 -14.80 23.35
CA GLN A 3 32.62 -15.42 24.40
C GLN A 3 31.33 -14.65 24.69
N TYR A 4 31.39 -13.32 24.63
CA TYR A 4 30.24 -12.45 24.83
C TYR A 4 29.20 -12.66 23.71
N LEU A 5 29.65 -12.69 22.46
CA LEU A 5 28.79 -12.98 21.31
C LEU A 5 28.13 -14.37 21.41
N ARG A 6 28.85 -15.38 21.89
CA ARG A 6 28.29 -16.73 22.10
C ARG A 6 27.21 -16.74 23.20
N GLN A 7 27.39 -15.97 24.26
CA GLN A 7 26.38 -15.83 25.32
C GLN A 7 25.14 -15.08 24.82
N GLU A 8 25.34 -14.02 24.02
CA GLU A 8 24.24 -13.26 23.41
C GLU A 8 23.42 -14.13 22.45
N ILE A 9 24.10 -14.91 21.59
CA ILE A 9 23.45 -15.87 20.69
C ILE A 9 22.65 -16.90 21.49
N GLN A 10 23.24 -17.51 22.53
CA GLN A 10 22.53 -18.49 23.37
C GLN A 10 21.29 -17.89 24.05
N ARG A 11 21.37 -16.62 24.49
CA ARG A 11 20.25 -15.92 25.11
C ARG A 11 19.11 -15.66 24.11
N ILE A 12 19.46 -15.23 22.90
CA ILE A 12 18.50 -14.99 21.82
C ILE A 12 17.85 -16.31 21.38
N THR A 13 18.64 -17.37 21.20
CA THR A 13 18.12 -18.71 20.84
C THR A 13 17.13 -19.22 21.89
N LYS A 14 17.46 -19.11 23.18
CA LYS A 14 16.55 -19.54 24.25
C LYS A 14 15.23 -18.77 24.22
N ARG A 15 15.29 -17.44 24.05
CA ARG A 15 14.09 -16.60 23.96
C ARG A 15 13.22 -16.95 22.75
N LEU A 16 13.83 -17.29 21.61
CA LEU A 16 13.10 -17.74 20.42
C LEU A 16 12.41 -19.08 20.66
N THR A 17 13.09 -20.05 21.28
CA THR A 17 12.49 -21.35 21.63
C THR A 17 11.33 -21.20 22.61
N ASP A 18 11.47 -20.34 23.62
CA ASP A 18 10.40 -20.08 24.59
C ASP A 18 9.16 -19.44 23.92
N LEU A 19 9.37 -18.50 23.00
CA LEU A 19 8.30 -17.89 22.19
C LEU A 19 7.62 -18.90 21.25
N GLU A 20 8.39 -19.80 20.64
CA GLU A 20 7.86 -20.83 19.76
C GLU A 20 6.98 -21.83 20.53
N ILE A 21 7.40 -22.25 21.72
CA ILE A 21 6.59 -23.08 22.63
C ILE A 21 5.30 -22.34 23.03
N GLN A 22 5.39 -21.04 23.32
CA GLN A 22 4.22 -20.23 23.68
C GLN A 22 3.23 -20.09 22.50
N LEU A 23 3.71 -19.97 21.26
CA LEU A 23 2.87 -19.95 20.06
C LEU A 23 2.22 -21.31 19.77
N GLN A 24 2.95 -22.41 19.96
CA GLN A 24 2.38 -23.77 19.85
C GLN A 24 1.32 -24.04 20.92
N GLY A 25 1.50 -23.49 22.13
CA GLY A 25 0.49 -23.50 23.18
C GLY A 25 -0.81 -22.78 22.80
N HIS A 26 -0.72 -21.65 22.09
CA HIS A 26 -1.90 -20.91 21.59
C HIS A 26 -2.63 -21.64 20.47
N ASN A 27 -1.91 -22.34 19.58
CA ASN A 27 -2.53 -23.14 18.52
C ASN A 27 -3.36 -24.33 19.06
N ASN A 28 -2.95 -24.91 20.20
CA ASN A 28 -3.73 -25.95 20.88
C ASN A 28 -4.98 -25.42 21.62
N VAL A 29 -5.06 -24.12 21.90
CA VAL A 29 -6.25 -23.48 22.49
C VAL A 29 -7.26 -23.13 21.40
N ILE A 30 -6.81 -22.72 20.20
CA ILE A 30 -7.68 -22.43 19.05
C ILE A 30 -8.40 -23.70 18.58
N ASN A 31 -7.71 -24.84 18.49
CA ASN A 31 -8.35 -26.12 18.12
C ASN A 31 -9.35 -26.65 19.17
N LYS A 32 -9.22 -26.26 20.44
CA LYS A 32 -10.18 -26.65 21.49
C LYS A 32 -11.44 -25.77 21.53
N LEU A 33 -11.41 -24.59 20.91
CA LEU A 33 -12.55 -23.68 20.82
C LEU A 33 -13.43 -23.95 19.58
N SER A 34 -12.91 -24.67 18.58
CA SER A 34 -13.67 -25.10 17.39
C SER A 34 -14.48 -26.40 17.58
N ASP A 35 -14.27 -27.15 18.67
CA ASP A 35 -14.94 -28.45 18.93
C ASP A 35 -16.26 -28.35 19.73
N GLN A 36 -16.77 -27.14 20.01
CA GLN A 36 -18.05 -26.94 20.72
C GLN A 36 -19.18 -26.34 19.88
N GLN A 37 -19.01 -26.20 18.57
CA GLN A 37 -20.09 -25.80 17.66
C GLN A 37 -20.17 -26.75 16.46
N ASP A 38 -20.56 -28.01 16.70
CA ASP A 38 -21.29 -28.81 15.72
C ASP A 38 -21.95 -30.04 16.37
N GLN A 39 -23.09 -29.80 17.03
CA GLN A 39 -24.11 -30.82 17.24
C GLN A 39 -25.43 -30.28 16.70
N GLN A 40 -25.78 -30.63 15.46
CA GLN A 40 -27.11 -31.08 15.02
C GLN A 40 -27.22 -31.09 13.49
N LYS A 41 -26.92 -32.23 12.86
CA LYS A 41 -27.94 -33.05 12.14
C LYS A 41 -27.32 -34.31 11.53
N SER A 42 -27.99 -35.41 11.83
CA SER A 42 -27.66 -36.80 11.47
C SER A 42 -28.33 -37.19 10.11
N PRO A 43 -28.24 -38.46 9.62
CA PRO A 43 -27.76 -38.74 8.27
C PRO A 43 -28.78 -39.47 7.37
N ALA A 44 -28.52 -39.57 6.06
CA ALA A 44 -29.23 -40.51 5.19
C ALA A 44 -28.35 -41.06 4.05
N LYS A 45 -27.95 -42.33 4.24
CA LYS A 45 -27.74 -43.46 3.33
C LYS A 45 -27.25 -43.29 1.87
N VAL A 46 -26.08 -43.91 1.63
CA VAL A 46 -25.79 -45.04 0.70
C VAL A 46 -26.40 -45.01 -0.70
N VAL A 47 -25.57 -44.95 -1.75
CA VAL A 47 -25.38 -46.01 -2.78
C VAL A 47 -24.00 -45.82 -3.45
N ALA A 48 -23.24 -46.90 -3.56
CA ALA A 48 -21.96 -47.01 -4.27
C ALA A 48 -22.17 -47.20 -5.78
N ASN A 49 -21.22 -46.75 -6.61
CA ASN A 49 -20.77 -47.49 -7.80
C ASN A 49 -19.43 -46.94 -8.30
N ASP A 50 -18.53 -47.87 -8.57
CA ASP A 50 -17.23 -47.71 -9.26
C ASP A 50 -17.36 -47.15 -10.68
N VAL A 51 -16.27 -46.55 -11.18
CA VAL A 51 -15.51 -47.01 -12.38
C VAL A 51 -14.55 -45.90 -12.88
N GLU A 52 -13.29 -46.33 -12.98
CA GLU A 52 -12.12 -45.90 -13.76
C GLU A 52 -12.13 -44.74 -14.78
N GLN A 53 -11.01 -44.00 -14.69
CA GLN A 53 -10.02 -43.62 -15.73
C GLN A 53 -10.40 -42.87 -17.03
N LYS A 54 -9.48 -41.91 -17.31
CA LYS A 54 -8.78 -41.64 -18.60
C LYS A 54 -9.22 -40.45 -19.48
N THR A 55 -8.29 -39.48 -19.50
CA THR A 55 -7.63 -38.87 -20.68
C THR A 55 -8.34 -37.89 -21.63
N GLU A 56 -7.59 -36.81 -21.88
CA GLU A 56 -7.36 -36.11 -23.18
C GLU A 56 -8.22 -34.90 -23.63
N LYS A 57 -7.57 -33.72 -23.59
CA LYS A 57 -7.58 -32.65 -24.63
C LYS A 57 -7.05 -33.23 -25.97
N PRO A 58 -7.25 -32.64 -27.19
CA PRO A 58 -7.02 -31.20 -27.46
C PRO A 58 -7.66 -30.53 -28.73
N LYS A 59 -7.31 -29.24 -28.92
CA LYS A 59 -7.22 -28.38 -30.15
C LYS A 59 -8.52 -27.79 -30.75
N LYS A 60 -8.69 -26.46 -30.91
CA LYS A 60 -8.03 -25.37 -31.71
C LYS A 60 -8.63 -25.21 -33.12
N SER A 61 -9.26 -24.06 -33.40
CA SER A 61 -9.29 -23.43 -34.73
C SER A 61 -9.80 -21.97 -34.68
N GLU A 62 -9.03 -21.08 -35.29
CA GLU A 62 -9.29 -19.65 -35.55
C GLU A 62 -10.26 -19.45 -36.73
N ALA A 63 -10.95 -18.29 -36.81
CA ALA A 63 -10.86 -17.30 -37.91
C ALA A 63 -12.09 -16.33 -38.04
N LYS A 64 -11.78 -15.03 -37.87
CA LYS A 64 -12.08 -13.84 -38.71
C LYS A 64 -13.52 -13.33 -39.05
N GLN A 65 -13.70 -12.05 -38.66
CA GLN A 65 -14.17 -10.85 -39.42
C GLN A 65 -15.62 -10.73 -39.95
N ALA A 66 -16.35 -9.69 -39.53
CA ALA A 66 -16.59 -8.43 -40.28
C ALA A 66 -17.70 -7.56 -39.66
N LYS A 67 -17.61 -6.24 -39.88
CA LYS A 67 -18.44 -5.12 -39.38
C LYS A 67 -19.74 -4.92 -40.18
N SER A 68 -20.76 -4.29 -39.57
CA SER A 68 -21.43 -3.06 -40.07
C SER A 68 -22.59 -2.61 -39.16
N ASP A 69 -23.07 -1.39 -39.42
CA ASP A 69 -23.56 -0.35 -38.51
C ASP A 69 -25.05 -0.35 -38.07
N ALA A 70 -25.26 0.31 -36.92
CA ALA A 70 -26.32 1.27 -36.54
C ALA A 70 -27.81 0.98 -36.84
N ASN A 71 -28.67 0.99 -35.80
CA ASN A 71 -29.57 2.13 -35.48
C ASN A 71 -30.28 1.95 -34.12
N LYS A 72 -30.90 3.04 -33.68
CA LYS A 72 -31.21 3.53 -32.33
C LYS A 72 -32.73 3.52 -32.08
N SER A 73 -33.18 3.04 -30.92
CA SER A 73 -34.32 3.59 -30.16
C SER A 73 -34.42 2.88 -28.78
N LYS A 74 -34.19 3.56 -27.66
CA LYS A 74 -35.11 4.39 -26.83
C LYS A 74 -36.07 3.55 -25.94
N GLY A 75 -35.86 3.60 -24.62
CA GLY A 75 -36.95 3.49 -23.63
C GLY A 75 -36.67 2.73 -22.32
N GLY A 76 -36.71 3.45 -21.19
CA GLY A 76 -37.04 2.91 -19.84
C GLY A 76 -35.84 2.54 -18.95
N LYS A 77 -35.31 3.41 -18.08
CA LYS A 77 -35.83 3.89 -16.77
C LYS A 77 -35.84 2.80 -15.68
N GLY A 78 -34.92 2.93 -14.71
CA GLY A 78 -35.06 2.31 -13.38
C GLY A 78 -33.77 1.71 -12.83
N GLY A 79 -33.10 2.42 -11.93
CA GLY A 79 -31.92 1.92 -11.23
C GLY A 79 -31.08 3.05 -10.65
N LYS A 80 -31.70 3.88 -9.81
CA LYS A 80 -31.05 4.94 -9.05
C LYS A 80 -30.13 4.27 -8.03
N ALA A 81 -28.91 3.94 -8.44
CA ALA A 81 -27.80 3.75 -7.52
C ALA A 81 -27.61 5.10 -6.82
N THR A 82 -27.95 5.12 -5.55
CA THR A 82 -27.69 6.21 -4.61
C THR A 82 -26.20 6.47 -4.59
N ASN A 83 -25.76 7.38 -5.46
CA ASN A 83 -24.56 8.17 -5.22
C ASN A 83 -24.82 8.96 -3.94
N THR A 84 -24.37 8.45 -2.82
CA THR A 84 -23.93 9.25 -1.67
C THR A 84 -22.68 10.02 -2.09
N ALA A 85 -22.85 10.93 -3.05
CA ALA A 85 -22.03 12.12 -3.17
C ALA A 85 -22.58 13.11 -2.13
N GLU A 86 -22.51 12.72 -0.86
CA GLU A 86 -22.57 13.69 0.22
C GLU A 86 -21.32 14.57 0.10
N SER A 87 -21.52 15.84 0.39
CA SER A 87 -20.73 17.00 -0.02
C SER A 87 -19.21 16.86 0.23
N GLU A 88 -18.49 16.29 -0.73
CA GLU A 88 -17.02 16.38 -0.82
C GLU A 88 -16.53 17.85 -0.91
N SER A 89 -17.45 18.80 -1.10
CA SER A 89 -17.26 20.25 -1.09
C SER A 89 -17.28 20.92 0.28
N GLU A 90 -17.69 20.26 1.37
CA GLU A 90 -17.84 20.90 2.69
C GLU A 90 -16.83 20.44 3.75
N ARG A 91 -16.07 19.37 3.47
CA ARG A 91 -15.03 18.92 4.41
C ARG A 91 -13.88 19.91 4.47
N PRO A 92 -13.32 20.19 5.66
CA PRO A 92 -12.10 20.98 5.79
C PRO A 92 -10.98 20.49 4.88
N ILE A 93 -10.13 21.43 4.45
CA ILE A 93 -8.93 21.13 3.66
C ILE A 93 -7.79 20.94 4.64
N ASP A 94 -7.58 19.69 5.05
CA ASP A 94 -6.50 19.26 5.92
C ASP A 94 -5.97 17.89 5.49
N VAL A 95 -4.94 17.42 6.18
CA VAL A 95 -4.21 16.21 5.84
C VAL A 95 -5.05 14.92 5.90
N SER A 96 -6.19 14.91 6.61
CA SER A 96 -7.09 13.74 6.67
C SER A 96 -7.69 13.38 5.30
N ARG A 97 -7.66 14.32 4.35
CA ARG A 97 -8.09 14.17 2.96
C ARG A 97 -7.12 13.35 2.11
N LEU A 98 -5.85 13.22 2.54
CA LEU A 98 -4.79 12.52 1.81
C LEU A 98 -4.77 11.02 2.17
N ASP A 99 -4.71 10.15 1.16
CA ASP A 99 -4.54 8.71 1.39
C ASP A 99 -3.04 8.37 1.39
N LEU A 100 -2.42 8.53 2.57
CA LEU A 100 -1.02 8.20 2.80
C LEU A 100 -0.91 6.77 3.33
N ARG A 101 -0.13 5.95 2.63
CA ARG A 101 0.08 4.55 3.00
C ARG A 101 1.55 4.19 2.99
N VAL A 102 1.89 3.16 3.75
CA VAL A 102 3.17 2.49 3.64
C VAL A 102 3.16 1.62 2.37
N GLY A 103 4.23 1.74 1.58
CA GLY A 103 4.46 0.91 0.41
C GLY A 103 5.81 0.20 0.47
N LYS A 104 5.95 -0.88 -0.29
CA LYS A 104 7.22 -1.57 -0.52
C LYS A 104 7.55 -1.58 -2.00
N ILE A 105 8.73 -1.09 -2.35
CA ILE A 105 9.22 -1.13 -3.74
C ILE A 105 9.66 -2.56 -4.03
N ILE A 106 8.93 -3.26 -4.91
CA ILE A 106 9.23 -4.65 -5.28
C ILE A 106 10.07 -4.75 -6.56
N ASP A 107 10.02 -3.73 -7.42
CA ASP A 107 10.82 -3.62 -8.63
C ASP A 107 11.12 -2.14 -8.90
N VAL A 108 12.32 -1.85 -9.37
CA VAL A 108 12.74 -0.51 -9.76
C VAL A 108 13.64 -0.58 -10.98
N LYS A 109 13.35 0.26 -11.97
CA LYS A 109 14.15 0.39 -13.18
C LYS A 109 14.27 1.84 -13.60
N LYS A 110 15.32 2.18 -14.33
CA LYS A 110 15.44 3.50 -14.96
C LYS A 110 14.37 3.66 -16.05
N HIS A 111 13.83 4.86 -16.17
CA HIS A 111 12.88 5.16 -17.24
C HIS A 111 13.60 5.12 -18.59
N PRO A 112 13.05 4.44 -19.62
CA PRO A 112 13.72 4.27 -20.91
C PRO A 112 13.95 5.61 -21.64
N ASP A 113 12.98 6.53 -21.52
CA ASP A 113 13.02 7.83 -22.20
C ASP A 113 13.36 9.01 -21.26
N ALA A 114 13.85 8.76 -20.04
CA ALA A 114 14.15 9.82 -19.08
C ALA A 114 15.22 9.46 -18.04
N ASP A 115 16.41 10.05 -18.17
CA ASP A 115 17.57 9.74 -17.32
C ASP A 115 17.41 10.12 -15.85
N SER A 116 16.49 11.04 -15.55
CA SER A 116 16.25 11.50 -14.17
C SER A 116 15.12 10.75 -13.46
N LEU A 117 14.45 9.81 -14.14
CA LEU A 117 13.27 9.14 -13.61
C LEU A 117 13.51 7.64 -13.39
N TYR A 118 12.99 7.13 -12.29
CA TYR A 118 12.79 5.71 -12.07
C TYR A 118 11.33 5.35 -12.36
N ILE A 119 11.11 4.07 -12.62
CA ILE A 119 9.80 3.44 -12.65
C ILE A 119 9.82 2.38 -11.56
N GLU A 120 9.01 2.57 -10.54
CA GLU A 120 8.85 1.63 -9.44
C GLU A 120 7.55 0.84 -9.58
N GLN A 121 7.58 -0.42 -9.15
CA GLN A 121 6.39 -1.17 -8.79
C GLN A 121 6.31 -1.20 -7.27
N ILE A 122 5.26 -0.63 -6.70
CA ILE A 122 5.12 -0.46 -5.24
C ILE A 122 3.88 -1.21 -4.76
N GLU A 123 4.08 -2.17 -3.85
CA GLU A 123 2.98 -2.81 -3.12
C GLU A 123 2.45 -1.85 -2.06
N CYS A 124 1.15 -1.56 -2.08
CA CYS A 124 0.49 -0.60 -1.18
C CYS A 124 -0.66 -1.24 -0.39
N GLY A 125 -0.62 -2.56 -0.20
CA GLY A 125 -1.70 -3.34 0.43
C GLY A 125 -2.94 -3.49 -0.43
N GLU A 126 -2.78 -3.40 -1.75
CA GLU A 126 -3.83 -3.59 -2.75
C GLU A 126 -3.56 -4.88 -3.54
N ASP A 127 -4.56 -5.38 -4.26
CA ASP A 127 -4.44 -6.63 -5.05
C ASP A 127 -3.31 -6.58 -6.10
N LYS A 128 -2.95 -5.37 -6.54
CA LYS A 128 -1.90 -5.14 -7.54
C LYS A 128 -0.94 -4.07 -7.06
N PRO A 129 0.37 -4.23 -7.31
CA PRO A 129 1.33 -3.16 -7.16
C PRO A 129 0.97 -1.98 -8.06
N ARG A 130 1.24 -0.77 -7.58
CA ARG A 130 1.08 0.46 -8.36
C ARG A 130 2.35 0.78 -9.13
N THR A 131 2.17 1.30 -10.34
CA THR A 131 3.28 1.90 -11.08
C THR A 131 3.51 3.31 -10.59
N VAL A 132 4.72 3.60 -10.13
CA VAL A 132 5.13 4.94 -9.69
C VAL A 132 6.30 5.40 -10.56
N VAL A 133 6.34 6.69 -10.86
CA VAL A 133 7.44 7.31 -11.59
C VAL A 133 8.03 8.40 -10.70
N SER A 134 9.23 8.16 -10.17
CA SER A 134 9.89 9.09 -9.25
C SER A 134 11.12 9.77 -9.86
N GLY A 135 11.37 11.01 -9.46
CA GLY A 135 12.54 11.80 -9.89
C GLY A 135 13.80 11.57 -9.05
N LEU A 136 14.05 10.33 -8.61
CA LEU A 136 15.05 10.03 -7.56
C LEU A 136 16.42 9.56 -8.09
N VAL A 137 16.60 9.44 -9.41
CA VAL A 137 17.84 8.87 -10.00
C VAL A 137 19.11 9.59 -9.56
N LYS A 138 19.04 10.91 -9.37
CA LYS A 138 20.21 11.72 -8.96
C LYS A 138 20.49 11.68 -7.46
N PHE A 139 19.54 11.17 -6.66
CA PHE A 139 19.56 11.29 -5.20
C PHE A 139 19.69 9.95 -4.49
N VAL A 140 19.09 8.89 -5.05
CA VAL A 140 19.08 7.55 -4.45
C VAL A 140 19.53 6.53 -5.50
N PRO A 141 20.58 5.73 -5.21
CA PRO A 141 21.02 4.70 -6.13
C PRO A 141 19.97 3.57 -6.22
N LEU A 142 19.94 2.87 -7.36
CA LEU A 142 18.94 1.84 -7.64
C LEU A 142 18.95 0.71 -6.60
N GLU A 143 20.14 0.35 -6.11
CA GLU A 143 20.32 -0.69 -5.08
C GLU A 143 19.66 -0.33 -3.73
N GLU A 144 19.61 0.95 -3.38
CA GLU A 144 18.92 1.44 -2.19
C GLU A 144 17.41 1.58 -2.40
N MET A 145 16.93 1.58 -3.64
CA MET A 145 15.50 1.65 -3.95
C MET A 145 14.84 0.28 -3.88
N GLN A 146 15.55 -0.77 -4.28
CA GLN A 146 15.02 -2.13 -4.32
C GLN A 146 14.65 -2.63 -2.92
N ASN A 147 13.45 -3.21 -2.76
CA ASN A 147 12.91 -3.72 -1.49
C ASN A 147 12.76 -2.66 -0.38
N ARG A 148 12.84 -1.38 -0.71
CA ARG A 148 12.74 -0.30 0.28
C ARG A 148 11.29 -0.06 0.70
N MET A 149 11.09 0.14 2.00
CA MET A 149 9.84 0.61 2.58
C MET A 149 9.75 2.13 2.44
N VAL A 150 8.60 2.62 1.98
CA VAL A 150 8.36 4.03 1.66
C VAL A 150 6.99 4.46 2.14
N VAL A 151 6.76 5.77 2.21
CA VAL A 151 5.40 6.33 2.33
C VAL A 151 4.97 6.84 0.96
N VAL A 152 3.75 6.53 0.56
CA VAL A 152 3.18 6.91 -0.73
C VAL A 152 1.84 7.62 -0.57
N LEU A 153 1.60 8.61 -1.42
CA LEU A 153 0.30 9.26 -1.59
C LEU A 153 -0.48 8.57 -2.71
N CYS A 154 -1.58 7.92 -2.34
CA CYS A 154 -2.31 6.98 -3.20
C CYS A 154 -3.58 7.56 -3.86
N ASN A 155 -4.11 8.70 -3.41
CA ASN A 155 -5.37 9.24 -3.93
C ASN A 155 -5.19 10.47 -4.83
N LEU A 156 -3.99 10.75 -5.32
CA LEU A 156 -3.82 11.72 -6.40
C LEU A 156 -4.43 11.20 -7.70
N LYS A 157 -4.85 12.12 -8.57
CA LYS A 157 -5.22 11.74 -9.94
C LYS A 157 -3.98 11.21 -10.66
N PRO A 158 -4.02 9.99 -11.25
CA PRO A 158 -2.88 9.45 -11.98
C PRO A 158 -2.41 10.40 -13.08
N ALA A 159 -1.10 10.56 -13.19
CA ALA A 159 -0.47 11.51 -14.10
C ALA A 159 0.50 10.79 -15.05
N LYS A 160 0.50 11.17 -16.32
CA LYS A 160 1.46 10.64 -17.29
C LYS A 160 2.78 11.40 -17.18
N MET A 161 3.86 10.67 -16.95
CA MET A 161 5.24 11.17 -16.94
C MET A 161 6.00 10.43 -18.04
N ARG A 162 6.36 11.15 -19.11
CA ARG A 162 7.15 10.61 -20.24
C ARG A 162 6.57 9.32 -20.84
N GLY A 163 5.24 9.22 -20.89
CA GLY A 163 4.52 8.10 -21.51
C GLY A 163 4.00 7.05 -20.52
N ILE A 164 4.53 7.02 -19.30
CA ILE A 164 4.15 6.07 -18.25
C ILE A 164 3.20 6.76 -17.25
N VAL A 165 2.15 6.06 -16.83
CA VAL A 165 1.20 6.58 -15.84
C VAL A 165 1.75 6.30 -14.45
N SER A 166 1.98 7.35 -13.66
CA SER A 166 2.26 7.26 -12.23
C SER A 166 0.93 7.28 -11.46
N GLU A 167 0.70 6.25 -10.65
CA GLU A 167 -0.54 6.00 -9.91
C GLU A 167 -0.44 6.38 -8.42
N ALA A 168 0.75 6.73 -7.97
CA ALA A 168 1.01 7.27 -6.65
C ALA A 168 2.25 8.19 -6.71
N MET A 169 2.60 8.76 -5.56
CA MET A 169 3.79 9.59 -5.39
C MET A 169 4.52 9.18 -4.11
N VAL A 170 5.83 8.96 -4.19
CA VAL A 170 6.68 8.65 -3.02
C VAL A 170 6.94 9.94 -2.24
N MET A 171 6.66 9.91 -0.94
CA MET A 171 6.84 11.06 -0.05
C MET A 171 8.31 11.19 0.37
N CYS A 172 8.87 12.38 0.18
CA CYS A 172 10.27 12.67 0.44
C CYS A 172 10.44 13.97 1.23
N ALA A 173 11.42 14.01 2.13
CA ALA A 173 11.96 15.25 2.66
C ALA A 173 12.94 15.85 1.63
N SER A 174 12.84 17.14 1.31
CA SER A 174 13.66 17.75 0.26
C SER A 174 14.14 19.17 0.55
N THR A 175 15.38 19.44 0.15
CA THR A 175 15.95 20.78 -0.04
C THR A 175 16.33 20.94 -1.52
N PRO A 176 16.75 22.14 -1.98
CA PRO A 176 17.26 22.30 -3.34
C PRO A 176 18.47 21.40 -3.66
N GLU A 177 19.23 20.98 -2.65
CA GLU A 177 20.48 20.22 -2.79
C GLU A 177 20.33 18.72 -2.52
N LYS A 178 19.37 18.31 -1.69
CA LYS A 178 19.24 16.92 -1.22
C LYS A 178 17.79 16.47 -1.14
N VAL A 179 17.53 15.21 -1.46
CA VAL A 179 16.23 14.55 -1.31
C VAL A 179 16.42 13.25 -0.53
N GLU A 180 15.56 13.01 0.46
CA GLU A 180 15.53 11.80 1.27
C GLU A 180 14.13 11.21 1.27
N ILE A 181 14.03 9.92 0.94
CA ILE A 181 12.76 9.19 1.02
C ILE A 181 12.38 9.02 2.49
N LEU A 182 11.12 9.32 2.81
CA LEU A 182 10.60 9.10 4.15
C LEU A 182 10.57 7.61 4.49
N THR A 183 11.04 7.29 5.69
CA THR A 183 11.18 5.94 6.22
C THR A 183 10.04 5.66 7.20
N PRO A 184 9.16 4.69 6.89
CA PRO A 184 8.17 4.20 7.85
C PRO A 184 8.84 3.58 9.09
N PRO A 185 8.16 3.52 10.25
CA PRO A 185 8.70 2.86 11.44
C PRO A 185 8.90 1.35 11.21
N GLU A 186 9.75 0.73 12.03
CA GLU A 186 10.01 -0.70 11.97
C GLU A 186 8.73 -1.53 12.17
N GLY A 187 8.64 -2.67 11.49
CA GLY A 187 7.45 -3.53 11.52
C GLY A 187 6.29 -3.04 10.63
N SER A 188 6.45 -1.91 9.92
CA SER A 188 5.45 -1.47 8.94
C SER A 188 5.32 -2.47 7.80
N VAL A 189 4.09 -2.64 7.30
CA VAL A 189 3.77 -3.53 6.18
C VAL A 189 3.07 -2.74 5.06
N PRO A 190 3.17 -3.20 3.80
CA PRO A 190 2.43 -2.60 2.69
C PRO A 190 0.94 -2.44 3.00
N GLY A 191 0.42 -1.22 2.84
CA GLY A 191 -0.98 -0.88 3.09
C GLY A 191 -1.28 -0.27 4.45
N ASP A 192 -0.33 -0.29 5.39
CA ASP A 192 -0.51 0.43 6.65
C ASP A 192 -0.82 1.90 6.38
N ARG A 193 -1.80 2.43 7.10
CA ARG A 193 -2.20 3.83 6.95
C ARG A 193 -1.34 4.73 7.80
N VAL A 194 -0.92 5.85 7.20
CA VAL A 194 -0.32 6.96 7.93
C VAL A 194 -1.44 7.91 8.35
N THR A 195 -1.52 8.17 9.66
CA THR A 195 -2.59 8.93 10.29
C THR A 195 -2.02 10.05 11.16
N PHE A 196 -2.89 10.97 11.55
CA PHE A 196 -2.56 12.22 12.24
C PHE A 196 -3.49 12.36 13.44
N ALA A 197 -2.92 12.51 14.64
CA ALA A 197 -3.69 12.52 15.88
C ALA A 197 -4.68 13.69 15.96
N LYS A 198 -4.31 14.86 15.42
CA LYS A 198 -5.13 16.08 15.46
C LYS A 198 -6.11 16.18 14.29
N TYR A 199 -5.98 15.34 13.28
CA TYR A 199 -6.76 15.42 12.04
C TYR A 199 -7.46 14.08 11.74
N PRO A 200 -8.49 13.71 12.52
CA PRO A 200 -9.27 12.51 12.27
C PRO A 200 -10.09 12.66 10.99
N GLY A 201 -10.13 11.62 10.16
CA GLY A 201 -10.95 11.61 8.96
C GLY A 201 -10.63 10.45 8.02
N GLN A 202 -11.42 10.34 6.97
CA GLN A 202 -11.17 9.41 5.88
C GLN A 202 -10.72 10.20 4.65
N PRO A 203 -9.73 9.70 3.89
CA PRO A 203 -9.27 10.38 2.70
C PRO A 203 -10.33 10.42 1.60
N ASP A 204 -10.15 11.34 0.66
CA ASP A 204 -10.94 11.32 -0.58
C ASP A 204 -10.64 10.03 -1.35
N GLN A 205 -11.64 9.47 -2.02
CA GLN A 205 -11.41 8.34 -2.95
C GLN A 205 -10.41 8.73 -4.04
N GLN A 206 -10.51 9.97 -4.54
CA GLN A 206 -9.56 10.58 -5.45
C GLN A 206 -9.60 12.11 -5.28
N LEU A 207 -8.44 12.73 -5.07
CA LEU A 207 -8.32 14.19 -4.94
C LEU A 207 -8.72 14.89 -6.23
N ASN A 208 -9.61 15.87 -6.12
CA ASN A 208 -10.05 16.68 -7.25
C ASN A 208 -8.99 17.76 -7.59
N PRO A 209 -8.34 17.70 -8.77
CA PRO A 209 -7.30 18.67 -9.14
C PRO A 209 -7.77 20.12 -9.20
N LYS A 210 -9.07 20.36 -9.42
CA LYS A 210 -9.64 21.71 -9.47
C LYS A 210 -9.68 22.37 -8.09
N LYS A 211 -9.77 21.57 -7.02
CA LYS A 211 -9.80 22.06 -5.63
C LYS A 211 -8.41 22.35 -5.08
N LYS A 212 -7.34 21.89 -5.77
CA LYS A 212 -5.95 22.09 -5.36
C LYS A 212 -5.68 21.73 -3.89
N ILE A 213 -6.23 20.60 -3.44
CA ILE A 213 -6.19 20.17 -2.02
C ILE A 213 -4.74 19.89 -1.61
N TRP A 214 -4.01 19.13 -2.44
CA TRP A 214 -2.60 18.82 -2.20
C TRP A 214 -1.75 20.10 -2.11
N GLU A 215 -1.94 21.04 -3.03
CA GLU A 215 -1.19 22.29 -3.08
C GLU A 215 -1.46 23.21 -1.90
N GLN A 216 -2.61 23.07 -1.23
CA GLN A 216 -2.94 23.78 0.00
C GLN A 216 -2.36 23.08 1.25
N ILE A 217 -2.18 21.76 1.23
CA ILE A 217 -1.67 20.98 2.36
C ILE A 217 -0.14 20.89 2.35
N ALA A 218 0.47 20.68 1.17
CA ALA A 218 1.90 20.43 0.99
C ALA A 218 2.83 21.49 1.62
N PRO A 219 2.51 22.81 1.61
CA PRO A 219 3.37 23.81 2.25
C PRO A 219 3.52 23.62 3.76
N ASP A 220 2.54 22.99 4.41
CA ASP A 220 2.51 22.74 5.85
C ASP A 220 3.10 21.36 6.22
N LEU A 221 3.52 20.58 5.22
CA LEU A 221 4.20 19.29 5.41
C LEU A 221 5.70 19.53 5.56
N THR A 222 6.23 19.23 6.73
CA THR A 222 7.65 19.44 7.05
C THR A 222 8.18 18.37 7.98
N THR A 223 9.49 18.18 7.99
CA THR A 223 10.18 17.40 9.05
C THR A 223 10.44 18.27 10.27
N ASN A 224 10.53 17.69 11.47
CA ASN A 224 10.86 18.41 12.70
C ASN A 224 12.33 18.18 13.15
N ASN A 225 12.69 18.66 14.34
CA ASN A 225 14.04 18.50 14.92
C ASN A 225 14.43 17.04 15.20
N ASP A 226 13.44 16.17 15.37
CA ASP A 226 13.57 14.73 15.65
C ASP A 226 13.51 13.88 14.37
N LEU A 227 13.62 14.55 13.21
CA LEU A 227 13.54 13.96 11.86
C LEU A 227 12.15 13.41 11.51
N GLU A 228 11.14 13.68 12.30
CA GLU A 228 9.80 13.12 12.07
C GLU A 228 9.07 13.97 11.05
N ALA A 229 8.38 13.33 10.10
CA ALA A 229 7.50 14.01 9.17
C ALA A 229 6.24 14.48 9.91
N THR A 230 5.82 15.71 9.65
CA THR A 230 4.70 16.37 10.34
C THR A 230 3.85 17.18 9.38
N TYR A 231 2.58 17.38 9.74
CA TYR A 231 1.68 18.37 9.16
C TYR A 231 1.29 19.38 10.24
N LYS A 232 1.67 20.65 10.10
CA LYS A 232 1.44 21.69 11.13
C LYS A 232 1.91 21.25 12.54
N GLY A 233 3.03 20.52 12.59
CA GLY A 233 3.59 19.96 13.83
C GLY A 233 2.85 18.75 14.40
N ASP A 234 1.88 18.18 13.68
CA ASP A 234 1.28 16.89 14.02
C ASP A 234 1.97 15.75 13.26
N THR A 235 2.45 14.74 13.96
CA THR A 235 3.36 13.73 13.41
C THR A 235 2.64 12.73 12.50
N PHE A 236 3.32 12.30 11.44
CA PHE A 236 2.93 11.16 10.60
C PHE A 236 3.09 9.88 11.41
N ILE A 237 1.99 9.26 11.83
CA ILE A 237 2.01 8.04 12.64
C ILE A 237 1.47 6.85 11.85
N VAL A 238 2.24 5.77 11.80
CA VAL A 238 1.72 4.44 11.49
C VAL A 238 1.20 3.83 12.79
N GLN A 239 -0.08 3.48 12.81
CA GLN A 239 -0.76 3.00 14.02
C GLN A 239 0.00 1.83 14.64
N GLU A 240 0.20 1.91 15.97
CA GLU A 240 0.89 0.90 16.78
C GLU A 240 2.39 0.68 16.48
N LYS A 241 2.96 1.38 15.49
CA LYS A 241 4.35 1.19 15.04
C LYS A 241 5.24 2.40 15.25
N GLY A 242 4.70 3.60 15.08
CA GLY A 242 5.37 4.85 15.44
C GLY A 242 5.47 5.89 14.32
N PRO A 243 6.42 6.83 14.45
CA PRO A 243 6.54 7.96 13.54
C PRO A 243 7.27 7.62 12.24
N VAL A 244 6.85 8.25 11.15
CA VAL A 244 7.56 8.28 9.87
C VAL A 244 8.69 9.33 9.95
N LYS A 245 9.91 8.97 9.51
CA LYS A 245 11.09 9.84 9.64
C LYS A 245 11.83 10.09 8.33
N SER A 246 12.48 11.24 8.22
CA SER A 246 13.61 11.46 7.31
C SER A 246 14.89 10.84 7.89
N ILE A 247 15.98 10.83 7.12
CA ILE A 247 17.25 10.23 7.55
C ILE A 247 18.11 11.27 8.26
N THR A 248 18.31 12.42 7.63
CA THR A 248 19.14 13.52 8.17
C THR A 248 18.52 14.91 7.99
N LEU A 249 17.54 15.06 7.10
CA LEU A 249 16.93 16.36 6.83
C LEU A 249 15.92 16.77 7.90
N LYS A 250 16.20 17.85 8.62
CA LYS A 250 15.36 18.44 9.68
C LYS A 250 14.77 19.77 9.23
N ASN A 251 13.54 20.07 9.64
CA ASN A 251 12.89 21.36 9.35
C ASN A 251 12.81 21.68 7.85
N VAL A 252 12.73 20.64 7.01
CA VAL A 252 12.62 20.78 5.56
C VAL A 252 11.22 20.41 5.07
N PRO A 253 10.78 20.93 3.92
CA PRO A 253 9.53 20.52 3.28
C PRO A 253 9.49 19.03 2.97
N VAL A 254 8.32 18.44 3.17
CA VAL A 254 7.96 17.09 2.71
C VAL A 254 7.07 17.23 1.48
N LYS A 255 7.44 16.54 0.40
CA LYS A 255 6.78 16.62 -0.90
C LYS A 255 6.65 15.26 -1.56
#